data_AF-A0A4R0R3Y0-F1
#
_entry.id   AF-A0A4R0R3Y0-F1
#
_cell.length_a   1.000
_cell.length_b   1.000
_cell.length_c   1.000
_cell.angle_alpha   90.00
_cell.angle_beta   90.00
_cell.angle_gamma   90.00
#
_symmetry.space_group_name_H-M   'P 1'
#
loop_
_entity.id
_entity.type
_entity.pdbx_description
1 polymer ?
#
loop_
_entity_poly.entity_id
_entity_poly.type
_entity_poly.pdbx_seq_one_letter_code
_entity_poly.pdbx_strand_id
1 'polypeptide(L)'
;MAGPVDWREVPPTAEGRQWWDAGSVRRTREGTLSVLSRFTPETDPEARPLGSLYVMQIDCDQKLYRDQQVNGLPRWGAQWEAAGQDALISSVIDAVCSADLA
;
A
#
# COMPACT_ATOMS: atom_id res chain seq x y z
N MET A 1 -8.70 -18.87 -1.28
CA MET A 1 -9.06 -18.44 0.08
C MET A 1 -8.11 -17.31 0.43
N ALA A 2 -8.62 -16.10 0.69
CA ALA A 2 -7.77 -15.03 1.21
C ALA A 2 -7.28 -15.48 2.60
N GLY A 3 -5.98 -15.32 2.88
CA GLY A 3 -5.44 -15.62 4.20
C GLY A 3 -6.05 -14.70 5.26
N PRO A 4 -5.81 -14.97 6.55
CA PRO A 4 -6.13 -14.01 7.60
C PRO A 4 -5.45 -12.67 7.29
N VAL A 5 -6.18 -11.58 7.48
CA VAL A 5 -5.69 -10.22 7.28
C VAL A 5 -4.69 -9.87 8.40
N ASP A 6 -3.51 -9.39 8.03
CA ASP A 6 -2.44 -8.98 8.96
C ASP A 6 -2.06 -7.52 8.68
N TRP A 7 -2.93 -6.59 9.12
CA TRP A 7 -2.72 -5.15 8.95
C TRP A 7 -1.55 -4.66 9.81
N ARG A 8 -0.56 -4.06 9.15
CA ARG A 8 0.60 -3.42 9.79
C ARG A 8 0.62 -1.94 9.44
N GLU A 9 0.63 -1.10 10.47
CA GLU A 9 0.71 0.35 10.33
C GLU A 9 2.14 0.78 10.02
N VAL A 10 2.31 1.75 9.13
CA VAL A 10 3.57 2.49 8.98
C VAL A 10 3.54 3.75 9.84
N PRO A 11 4.69 4.36 10.20
CA PRO A 11 4.69 5.59 10.99
C PRO A 11 3.74 6.65 10.42
N PRO A 12 2.77 7.15 11.20
CA PRO A 12 1.80 8.11 10.71
C PRO A 12 2.44 9.47 10.45
N THR A 13 1.79 10.28 9.61
CA THR A 13 2.25 11.62 9.24
C THR A 13 1.13 12.65 9.45
N ALA A 14 1.40 13.92 9.18
CA ALA A 14 0.37 14.97 9.25
C ALA A 14 -0.73 14.77 8.20
N GLU A 15 -0.44 14.06 7.11
CA GLU A 15 -1.38 13.73 6.04
C GLU A 15 -2.34 12.60 6.43
N GLY A 16 -1.96 11.74 7.38
CA GLY A 16 -2.82 10.66 7.87
C GLY A 16 -2.07 9.41 8.29
N ARG A 17 -2.74 8.27 8.13
CA ARG A 17 -2.27 6.95 8.54
C ARG A 17 -2.39 5.98 7.38
N GLN A 18 -1.42 5.08 7.28
CA GLN A 18 -1.42 4.04 6.25
C GLN A 18 -1.08 2.68 6.86
N TRP A 19 -1.74 1.64 6.35
CA TRP A 19 -1.50 0.25 6.70
C TRP A 19 -1.29 -0.58 5.44
N TRP A 20 -0.52 -1.65 5.56
CA TRP A 20 -0.38 -2.70 4.56
C TRP A 20 -0.76 -4.05 5.16
N ASP A 21 -1.37 -4.93 4.37
CA ASP A 21 -1.73 -6.27 4.81
C ASP A 21 -0.62 -7.25 4.43
N ALA A 22 0.14 -7.70 5.44
CA ALA A 22 1.24 -8.63 5.23
C ALA A 22 0.79 -10.00 4.70
N GLY A 23 -0.42 -10.44 5.07
CA GLY A 23 -1.01 -11.68 4.57
C GLY A 23 -1.40 -11.62 3.09
N SER A 24 -1.52 -10.41 2.53
CA SER A 24 -1.85 -10.18 1.12
C SER A 24 -0.63 -10.11 0.21
N VAL A 25 0.60 -10.04 0.73
CA VAL A 25 1.77 -9.83 -0.11
C VAL A 25 2.01 -11.04 -1.01
N ARG A 26 2.11 -10.78 -2.32
CA ARG A 26 2.36 -11.81 -3.35
C ARG A 26 3.39 -11.30 -4.36
N ARG A 27 4.34 -12.15 -4.74
CA ARG A 27 5.25 -11.86 -5.85
C ARG A 27 4.50 -12.06 -7.18
N THR A 28 4.64 -11.10 -8.09
CA THR A 28 4.07 -11.18 -9.43
C THR A 28 5.01 -11.93 -10.39
N ARG A 29 4.52 -12.26 -11.58
CA ARG A 29 5.35 -12.88 -12.63
C ARG A 29 6.45 -11.95 -13.16
N GLU A 30 6.26 -10.64 -13.02
CA GLU A 30 7.22 -9.62 -13.43
C GLU A 30 8.34 -9.40 -12.39
N GLY A 31 8.29 -10.11 -11.26
CA GLY A 31 9.29 -10.01 -10.20
C GLY A 31 9.03 -8.90 -9.17
N THR A 32 7.97 -8.10 -9.36
CA THR A 32 7.46 -7.08 -8.42
C THR A 32 6.58 -7.70 -7.33
N LEU A 33 6.18 -6.92 -6.33
CA LEU A 33 5.27 -7.33 -5.26
C LEU A 33 3.89 -6.71 -5.46
N SER A 34 2.83 -7.45 -5.13
CA SER A 34 1.47 -6.92 -4.97
C SER A 34 1.07 -6.99 -3.51
N VAL A 35 0.40 -5.95 -3.01
CA VAL A 35 -0.02 -5.82 -1.62
C VAL A 35 -1.33 -5.02 -1.51
N LEU A 36 -2.19 -5.39 -0.58
CA LEU A 36 -3.34 -4.60 -0.18
C LEU A 36 -2.90 -3.57 0.87
N SER A 37 -3.24 -2.31 0.64
CA SER A 37 -3.00 -1.22 1.60
C SER A 37 -4.28 -0.44 1.89
N ARG A 38 -4.29 0.28 3.01
CA ARG A 38 -5.36 1.19 3.41
C ARG A 38 -4.76 2.53 3.79
N PHE A 39 -5.29 3.61 3.22
CA PHE A 39 -4.95 4.98 3.64
C PHE A 39 -6.16 5.65 4.25
N THR A 40 -5.97 6.29 5.40
CA THR A 40 -6.97 7.14 6.03
C THR A 40 -6.36 8.53 6.22
N PRO A 41 -6.91 9.57 5.57
CA PRO A 41 -6.42 10.93 5.76
C PRO A 41 -6.65 11.38 7.20
N GLU A 42 -5.77 12.23 7.73
CA GLU A 42 -6.05 12.93 8.98
C GLU A 42 -7.20 13.92 8.72
N THR A 43 -8.37 13.64 9.28
CA THR A 43 -9.57 14.49 9.19
C THR A 43 -10.04 14.86 10.58
N ASP A 44 -10.94 15.85 10.67
CA ASP A 44 -11.63 16.19 11.93
C ASP A 44 -12.14 14.89 12.61
N PRO A 45 -11.84 14.64 13.89
CA PRO A 45 -12.24 13.42 14.60
C PRO A 45 -13.75 13.11 14.56
N GLU A 46 -14.61 14.10 14.27
CA GLU A 46 -16.04 13.87 14.04
C GLU A 46 -16.35 13.23 12.67
N ALA A 47 -15.52 13.48 11.66
CA ALA A 47 -15.55 12.79 10.38
C ALA A 47 -14.64 11.56 10.45
N ARG A 48 -15.23 10.36 10.59
CA ARG A 48 -14.49 9.08 10.56
C ARG A 48 -14.60 8.43 9.18
N PRO A 49 -13.79 8.81 8.17
CA PRO A 49 -13.77 8.09 6.92
C PRO A 49 -13.23 6.66 7.15
N LEU A 50 -13.84 5.68 6.47
CA LEU A 50 -13.44 4.27 6.54
C LEU A 50 -12.04 3.99 5.91
N GLY A 51 -11.38 5.03 5.39
CA GLY A 51 -10.17 4.95 4.60
C GLY A 51 -10.45 4.45 3.18
N SER A 52 -9.48 4.66 2.30
CA SER A 52 -9.47 4.09 0.94
C SER A 52 -8.58 2.84 0.93
N LEU A 53 -9.04 1.79 0.25
CA LEU A 53 -8.29 0.55 0.04
C LEU A 53 -7.62 0.58 -1.33
N TYR A 54 -6.38 0.12 -1.39
CA TYR A 54 -5.56 0.10 -2.60
C TYR A 54 -4.97 -1.28 -2.80
N VAL A 55 -5.03 -1.81 -4.02
CA VAL A 55 -4.14 -2.90 -4.42
C VAL A 55 -2.95 -2.26 -5.10
N MET A 56 -1.83 -2.24 -4.40
CA MET A 56 -0.58 -1.66 -4.89
C MET A 56 0.25 -2.73 -5.57
N GLN A 57 1.01 -2.34 -6.59
CA GLN A 57 2.14 -3.08 -7.10
C GLN A 57 3.41 -2.28 -6.83
N ILE A 58 4.46 -2.93 -6.32
CA ILE A 58 5.69 -2.32 -5.85
C ILE A 58 6.89 -2.97 -6.54
N ASP A 59 7.73 -2.14 -7.14
CA ASP A 59 9.06 -2.51 -7.62
C ASP A 59 10.08 -2.18 -6.52
N CYS A 60 10.63 -3.22 -5.89
CA CYS A 60 11.58 -3.06 -4.79
C CYS A 60 12.99 -2.65 -5.24
N ASP A 61 13.36 -2.95 -6.48
CA ASP A 61 14.67 -2.63 -7.04
C ASP A 61 14.73 -1.14 -7.41
N GLN A 62 13.62 -0.62 -7.96
CA GLN A 62 13.51 0.78 -8.39
C GLN A 62 12.82 1.69 -7.36
N LYS A 63 12.26 1.13 -6.28
CA LYS A 63 11.45 1.84 -5.27
C LYS A 63 10.29 2.63 -5.90
N LEU A 64 9.63 2.00 -6.87
CA LEU A 64 8.44 2.55 -7.54
C LEU A 64 7.19 1.80 -7.11
N TYR A 65 6.05 2.46 -7.23
CA TYR A 65 4.76 1.84 -6.99
C TYR A 65 3.73 2.25 -8.05
N ARG A 66 2.63 1.51 -8.10
CA ARG A 66 1.41 1.90 -8.81
C ARG A 66 0.19 1.29 -8.14
N ASP A 67 -0.93 2.01 -8.12
CA ASP A 67 -2.19 1.45 -7.65
C ASP A 67 -2.93 0.77 -8.79
N GLN A 68 -3.08 -0.55 -8.71
CA GLN A 68 -3.83 -1.33 -9.68
C GLN A 68 -5.34 -1.29 -9.44
N GLN A 69 -5.76 -1.07 -8.19
CA GLN A 69 -7.17 -0.94 -7.81
C GLN A 69 -7.34 0.05 -6.66
N VAL A 70 -8.44 0.79 -6.65
CA VAL A 70 -8.85 1.66 -5.52
C VAL A 70 -10.29 1.34 -5.16
N ASN A 71 -10.54 1.00 -3.90
CA ASN A 71 -11.86 0.59 -3.39
C ASN A 71 -12.54 -0.49 -4.27
N GLY A 72 -11.75 -1.44 -4.79
CA GLY A 72 -12.21 -2.52 -5.66
C GLY A 72 -12.44 -2.14 -7.12
N LEU A 73 -12.20 -0.88 -7.52
CA LEU A 73 -12.26 -0.44 -8.91
C LEU A 73 -10.88 -0.53 -9.57
N PRO A 74 -10.73 -1.28 -10.68
CA PRO A 74 -9.47 -1.35 -11.41
C PRO A 74 -9.02 -0.02 -12.02
N ARG A 75 -7.71 0.26 -11.91
CA ARG A 75 -7.02 1.37 -12.59
C ARG A 75 -6.21 0.84 -13.77
N TRP A 76 -6.87 0.68 -14.91
CA TRP A 76 -6.23 0.20 -16.13
C TRP A 76 -5.12 1.15 -16.59
N GLY A 77 -3.95 0.60 -16.90
CA GLY A 77 -2.81 1.39 -17.34
C GLY A 77 -2.24 2.32 -16.27
N ALA A 78 -2.40 2.01 -14.98
CA ALA A 78 -1.72 2.72 -13.90
C ALA A 78 -0.21 2.80 -14.17
N GLN A 79 0.32 4.02 -14.12
CA GLN A 79 1.73 4.30 -14.37
C GLN A 79 2.55 4.06 -13.11
N TRP A 80 3.83 3.76 -13.28
CA TRP A 80 4.76 3.68 -12.17
C TRP A 80 5.13 5.07 -11.69
N GLU A 81 5.11 5.25 -10.37
CA GLU A 81 5.36 6.52 -9.70
C GLU A 81 6.39 6.30 -8.59
N ALA A 82 7.24 7.31 -8.37
CA ALA A 82 8.11 7.35 -7.20
C ALA A 82 7.32 7.96 -6.03
N ALA A 83 7.56 7.50 -4.81
CA ALA A 83 6.93 8.08 -3.62
C ALA A 83 7.28 9.56 -3.41
N GLY A 84 8.43 10.01 -3.92
CA GLY A 84 8.85 11.40 -3.81
C GLY A 84 9.03 11.83 -2.35
N GLN A 85 8.20 12.77 -1.90
CA GLN A 85 8.17 13.26 -0.51
C GLN A 85 7.04 12.63 0.33
N ASP A 86 6.26 11.71 -0.24
CA ASP A 86 5.21 11.00 0.48
C ASP A 86 5.85 9.96 1.42
N ALA A 87 5.93 10.33 2.69
CA ALA A 87 6.54 9.51 3.72
C ALA A 87 5.71 8.25 4.06
N LEU A 88 4.38 8.30 3.88
CA LEU A 88 3.52 7.13 4.11
C LEU A 88 3.77 6.07 3.04
N ILE A 89 3.74 6.46 1.76
CA ILE A 89 4.00 5.55 0.64
C ILE A 89 5.44 5.04 0.68
N SER A 90 6.42 5.91 0.95
CA SER A 90 7.83 5.51 1.10
C SER A 90 7.97 4.44 2.18
N SER A 91 7.33 4.63 3.34
CA SER A 91 7.37 3.66 4.44
C SER A 91 6.69 2.34 4.09
N VAL A 92 5.60 2.36 3.32
CA VAL A 92 4.95 1.13 2.82
C VAL A 92 5.87 0.37 1.88
N ILE A 93 6.51 1.06 0.92
CA ILE A 93 7.44 0.43 -0.03
C ILE A 93 8.57 -0.26 0.75
N ASP A 94 9.20 0.43 1.70
CA ASP A 94 10.30 -0.13 2.48
C ASP A 94 9.87 -1.30 3.36
N ALA A 95 8.73 -1.19 4.04
CA ALA A 95 8.20 -2.25 4.89
C ALA A 95 7.84 -3.51 4.10
N VAL A 96 7.17 -3.35 2.95
CA VAL A 96 6.76 -4.48 2.10
C VAL A 96 7.97 -5.15 1.44
N CYS A 97 8.94 -4.37 0.96
CA CYS A 97 10.16 -4.92 0.35
C CYS A 97 11.08 -5.63 1.35
N SER A 98 10.96 -5.31 2.64
CA SER A 98 11.72 -5.97 3.71
C SER A 98 10.96 -7.11 4.38
N ALA A 99 9.71 -7.38 3.97
CA ALA A 99 8.90 -8.43 4.55
C ALA A 99 9.44 -9.80 4.11
N ASP A 100 9.66 -10.70 5.08
CA ASP A 100 9.98 -12.09 4.78
C ASP A 100 8.79 -12.75 4.08
N LEU A 101 8.97 -13.06 2.80
CA LEU A 101 8.03 -13.81 1.98
C LEU A 101 8.32 -15.30 2.15
N ALA A 102 7.89 -15.85 3.28
CA ALA A 102 8.00 -17.28 3.60
C ALA A 102 7.05 -18.14 2.75
#